data_AF-A0AAV5BAT9-F1
#
_entry.id   AF-A0AAV5BAT9-F1
#
_cell.length_a   1.000
_cell.length_b   1.000
_cell.length_c   1.000
_cell.angle_alpha   90.00
_cell.angle_beta   90.00
_cell.angle_gamma   90.00
#
_symmetry.space_group_name_H-M   'P 1'
#
loop_
_entity.id
_entity.type
_entity.pdbx_description
1 polymer ?
#
loop_
_entity_poly.entity_id
_entity_poly.type
_entity_poly.pdbx_seq_one_letter_code
_entity_poly.pdbx_strand_id
1 'polypeptide(L)'
;MGKRNHQESNKHLTQKFFHSVNAYSTYISIFIAAFSLVFGVITYMMTIKIEEHSNYLSNLQAPCVYSMTIDGKPAFPKEDSLETIVEIKNAKVVFTISSGSILDIGNVVMYDEDTVGQIGSWSVSEHQTNKREVEEKKPRSAKTDSVTYTPKEWNYDPDTKTLYTIIFVKTGNNSSDTWLLVLDRKNDLKIYGYDALPANQQTDYPRAFESYRAARRFLVENNI
;
A
#
# COMPACT_ATOMS: atom_id res chain seq x y z
N MET A 1 92.89 14.77 25.62
CA MET A 1 91.55 15.38 25.45
C MET A 1 90.96 14.89 24.14
N GLY A 2 89.74 14.36 24.11
CA GLY A 2 89.04 14.05 22.84
C GLY A 2 88.60 12.59 22.61
N LYS A 3 87.90 11.97 23.57
CA LYS A 3 87.07 10.76 23.32
C LYS A 3 85.78 10.81 24.15
N ARG A 4 84.86 11.74 23.83
CA ARG A 4 83.50 11.76 24.40
C ARG A 4 82.37 12.19 23.43
N ASN A 5 82.62 12.41 22.15
CA ASN A 5 81.60 13.02 21.27
C ASN A 5 80.89 12.08 20.27
N HIS A 6 81.20 10.79 20.22
CA HIS A 6 80.54 9.88 19.26
C HIS A 6 79.39 9.03 19.83
N GLN A 7 79.25 8.94 21.15
CA GLN A 7 78.24 8.06 21.76
C GLN A 7 76.90 8.75 22.07
N GLU A 8 76.88 10.08 22.19
CA GLU A 8 75.65 10.86 22.40
C GLU A 8 74.87 11.11 21.10
N SER A 9 75.56 11.32 19.97
CA SER A 9 74.92 11.58 18.67
C SER A 9 74.11 10.38 18.15
N ASN A 10 74.65 9.16 18.29
CA ASN A 10 73.95 7.95 17.83
C ASN A 10 72.72 7.60 18.70
N LYS A 11 72.78 7.82 20.02
CA LYS A 11 71.62 7.63 20.91
C LYS A 11 70.46 8.56 20.53
N HIS A 12 70.78 9.81 20.20
CA HIS A 12 69.80 10.82 19.84
C HIS A 12 69.14 10.59 18.48
N LEU A 13 69.85 9.98 17.52
CA LEU A 13 69.31 9.57 16.23
C LEU A 13 68.36 8.37 16.38
N THR A 14 68.78 7.32 17.09
CA THR A 14 67.92 6.14 17.34
C THR A 14 66.66 6.49 18.12
N GLN A 15 66.73 7.34 19.15
CA GLN A 15 65.51 7.78 19.87
C GLN A 15 64.53 8.54 18.98
N LYS A 16 65.01 9.38 18.05
CA LYS A 16 64.16 10.08 17.09
C LYS A 16 63.52 9.13 16.07
N PHE A 17 64.24 8.12 15.59
CA PHE A 17 63.70 7.09 14.69
C PHE A 17 62.70 6.17 15.40
N PHE A 18 62.96 5.73 16.62
CA PHE A 18 62.01 4.92 17.39
C PHE A 18 60.74 5.70 17.75
N HIS A 19 60.86 7.00 18.07
CA HIS A 19 59.67 7.86 18.27
C HIS A 19 58.90 8.11 16.97
N SER A 20 59.56 8.27 15.82
CA SER A 20 58.86 8.48 14.54
C SER A 20 58.16 7.20 14.06
N VAL A 21 58.77 6.03 14.23
CA VAL A 21 58.17 4.72 13.88
C VAL A 21 56.99 4.39 14.80
N ASN A 22 57.11 4.63 16.11
CA ASN A 22 55.98 4.47 17.03
C ASN A 22 54.84 5.44 16.71
N ALA A 23 55.14 6.70 16.38
CA ALA A 23 54.12 7.65 15.96
C ALA A 23 53.43 7.18 14.67
N TYR A 24 54.19 6.76 13.66
CA TYR A 24 53.65 6.26 12.38
C TYR A 24 52.79 5.00 12.55
N SER A 25 53.22 4.05 13.39
CA SER A 25 52.43 2.87 13.76
C SER A 25 51.15 3.23 14.51
N THR A 26 51.20 4.26 15.37
CA THR A 26 50.04 4.76 16.11
C THR A 26 49.06 5.46 15.18
N TYR A 27 49.54 6.26 14.22
CA TYR A 27 48.70 6.89 13.19
C TYR A 27 48.00 5.85 12.30
N ILE A 28 48.71 4.81 11.86
CA ILE A 28 48.11 3.71 11.09
C ILE A 28 47.06 2.97 11.93
N SER A 29 47.33 2.71 13.21
CA SER A 29 46.38 2.04 14.10
C SER A 29 45.11 2.87 14.35
N ILE A 30 45.25 4.18 14.56
CA ILE A 30 44.12 5.12 14.70
C ILE A 30 43.33 5.19 13.39
N PHE A 31 44.02 5.22 12.24
CA PHE A 31 43.39 5.21 10.93
C PHE A 31 42.57 3.94 10.70
N ILE A 32 43.13 2.76 11.01
CA ILE A 32 42.43 1.47 10.92
C ILE A 32 41.23 1.45 11.86
N ALA A 33 41.36 1.93 13.10
CA ALA A 33 40.25 2.00 14.06
C ALA A 33 39.14 2.94 13.59
N ALA A 34 39.49 4.13 13.09
CA ALA A 34 38.53 5.09 12.54
C ALA A 34 37.83 4.53 11.30
N PHE A 35 38.58 3.89 10.39
CA PHE A 35 38.02 3.27 9.20
C PHE A 35 37.11 2.09 9.55
N SER A 36 37.48 1.27 10.54
CA SER A 36 36.65 0.17 11.04
C SER A 36 35.36 0.67 11.69
N LEU A 37 35.42 1.79 12.41
CA LEU A 37 34.24 2.43 13.00
C LEU A 37 33.30 2.98 11.93
N VAL A 38 33.84 3.68 10.92
CA VAL A 38 33.05 4.17 9.78
C VAL A 38 32.42 3.00 9.02
N PHE A 39 33.18 1.94 8.77
CA PHE A 39 32.67 0.73 8.11
C PHE A 39 31.58 0.05 8.94
N GLY A 40 31.73 -0.02 10.27
CA GLY A 40 30.73 -0.54 11.19
C GLY A 40 29.43 0.26 11.18
N VAL A 41 29.50 1.60 11.19
CA VAL A 41 28.32 2.48 11.10
C VAL A 41 27.62 2.32 9.75
N ILE A 42 28.35 2.28 8.65
CA ILE A 42 27.78 2.07 7.31
C ILE A 42 27.09 0.71 7.23
N THR A 43 27.73 -0.35 7.74
CA THR A 43 27.17 -1.69 7.76
C THR A 43 25.88 -1.74 8.59
N TYR A 44 25.88 -1.16 9.79
CA TYR A 44 24.70 -1.04 10.64
C TYR A 44 23.54 -0.31 9.94
N MET A 45 23.82 0.82 9.30
CA MET A 45 22.81 1.58 8.55
C MET A 45 22.27 0.80 7.35
N MET A 46 23.12 0.03 6.66
CA MET A 46 22.67 -0.85 5.58
C MET A 46 21.81 -1.99 6.12
N THR A 47 22.16 -2.59 7.26
CA THR A 47 21.36 -3.65 7.89
C THR A 47 19.97 -3.16 8.26
N ILE A 48 19.83 -1.98 8.88
CA ILE A 48 18.52 -1.39 9.20
C ILE A 48 17.69 -1.20 7.92
N LYS A 49 18.28 -0.61 6.88
CA LYS A 49 17.56 -0.39 5.61
C LYS A 49 17.12 -1.69 4.95
N ILE A 50 17.94 -2.75 5.02
CA ILE A 50 17.58 -4.07 4.51
C ILE A 50 16.43 -4.66 5.31
N GLU A 51 16.47 -4.55 6.64
CA GLU A 51 15.41 -5.04 7.52
C GLU A 51 14.09 -4.29 7.29
N GLU A 52 14.14 -2.97 7.14
CA GLU A 52 12.99 -2.14 6.77
C GLU A 52 12.42 -2.53 5.41
N HIS A 53 13.27 -2.70 4.39
CA HIS A 53 12.84 -3.11 3.07
C HIS A 53 12.27 -4.53 3.06
N SER A 54 12.86 -5.45 3.82
CA SER A 54 12.36 -6.81 4.00
C SER A 54 10.99 -6.83 4.69
N ASN A 55 10.79 -6.01 5.72
CA ASN A 55 9.51 -5.88 6.41
C ASN A 55 8.44 -5.23 5.50
N TYR A 56 8.83 -4.24 4.71
CA TYR A 56 7.97 -3.63 3.70
C TYR A 56 7.51 -4.66 2.66
N LEU A 57 8.44 -5.43 2.09
CA LEU A 57 8.13 -6.51 1.14
C LEU A 57 7.29 -7.62 1.77
N SER A 58 7.57 -7.98 3.03
CA SER A 58 6.77 -8.97 3.77
C SER A 58 5.34 -8.49 4.00
N ASN A 59 5.14 -7.21 4.28
CA ASN A 59 3.79 -6.63 4.42
C ASN A 59 3.04 -6.55 3.10
N LEU A 60 3.75 -6.34 1.99
CA LEU A 60 3.15 -6.43 0.65
C LEU A 60 2.70 -7.86 0.35
N GLN A 61 3.50 -8.87 0.70
CA GLN A 61 3.16 -10.27 0.40
C GLN A 61 2.18 -10.92 1.39
N ALA A 62 1.91 -10.29 2.54
CA ALA A 62 0.99 -10.81 3.53
C ALA A 62 -0.46 -10.82 2.99
N PRO A 63 -1.29 -11.83 3.35
CA PRO A 63 -2.72 -11.79 3.09
C PRO A 63 -3.32 -10.49 3.62
N CYS A 64 -4.02 -9.76 2.75
CA CYS A 64 -4.71 -8.55 3.16
C CYS A 64 -6.04 -8.91 3.83
N VAL A 65 -6.25 -8.37 5.03
CA VAL A 65 -7.49 -8.51 5.78
C VAL A 65 -8.04 -7.12 5.99
N TYR A 66 -9.21 -6.85 5.42
CA TYR A 66 -9.88 -5.57 5.55
C TYR A 66 -11.39 -5.75 5.67
N SER A 67 -12.07 -4.76 6.24
CA SER A 67 -13.52 -4.64 6.21
C SER A 67 -13.92 -3.43 5.37
N MET A 68 -14.95 -3.58 4.56
CA MET A 68 -15.51 -2.50 3.76
C MET A 68 -16.77 -1.97 4.43
N THR A 69 -16.83 -0.66 4.64
CA THR A 69 -18.02 0.07 5.08
C THR A 69 -18.29 1.23 4.15
N ILE A 70 -19.47 1.84 4.27
CA ILE A 70 -19.81 3.03 3.50
C ILE A 70 -20.00 4.17 4.47
N ASP A 71 -19.25 5.25 4.24
CA ASP A 71 -19.35 6.49 4.97
C ASP A 71 -20.14 7.52 4.13
N GLY A 72 -21.00 8.27 4.80
CA GLY A 72 -22.03 9.08 4.16
C GLY A 72 -23.31 8.31 3.79
N LYS A 73 -24.33 9.07 3.37
CA LYS A 73 -25.61 8.52 2.89
C LYS A 73 -25.73 8.80 1.39
N PRO A 74 -25.30 7.88 0.51
CA PRO A 74 -25.59 8.03 -0.91
C PRO A 74 -27.10 8.09 -1.07
N ALA A 75 -27.57 9.14 -1.75
CA ALA A 75 -28.98 9.35 -1.98
C ALA A 75 -29.31 8.84 -3.38
N PHE A 76 -30.37 8.05 -3.47
CA PHE A 76 -30.97 7.67 -4.72
C PHE A 76 -31.44 8.95 -5.45
N PRO A 77 -31.21 9.08 -6.77
CA PRO A 77 -31.69 10.20 -7.56
C PRO A 77 -33.19 10.45 -7.32
N LYS A 78 -33.57 11.72 -7.13
CA LYS A 78 -34.97 12.06 -6.83
C LYS A 78 -35.93 11.74 -7.98
N GLU A 79 -35.41 11.71 -9.21
CA GLU A 79 -36.14 11.42 -10.42
C GLU A 79 -35.54 10.17 -11.08
N ASP A 80 -36.39 9.37 -11.75
CA ASP A 80 -35.93 8.21 -12.49
C ASP A 80 -35.01 8.71 -13.64
N SER A 81 -33.80 8.18 -13.70
CA SER A 81 -32.87 8.51 -14.77
C SER A 81 -33.32 7.86 -16.07
N LEU A 82 -33.21 8.58 -17.19
CA LEU A 82 -33.29 7.97 -18.53
C LEU A 82 -31.95 7.35 -18.95
N GLU A 83 -30.87 7.67 -18.22
CA GLU A 83 -29.52 7.17 -18.45
C GLU A 83 -29.30 5.89 -17.62
N THR A 84 -28.64 4.90 -18.22
CA THR A 84 -28.25 3.63 -17.57
C THR A 84 -26.97 3.74 -16.75
N ILE A 85 -26.32 4.90 -16.77
CA ILE A 85 -25.14 5.25 -15.98
C ILE A 85 -25.42 6.61 -15.35
N VAL A 86 -25.20 6.74 -14.03
CA VAL A 86 -25.43 7.99 -13.29
C VAL A 86 -24.26 8.32 -12.38
N GLU A 87 -24.08 9.60 -12.09
CA GLU A 87 -23.05 10.08 -11.16
C GLU A 87 -23.60 10.21 -9.73
N ILE A 88 -22.94 9.57 -8.76
CA ILE A 88 -23.23 9.67 -7.32
C ILE A 88 -22.05 10.31 -6.60
N LYS A 89 -22.19 11.58 -6.24
CA LYS A 89 -21.08 12.40 -5.71
C LYS A 89 -20.71 12.15 -4.24
N ASN A 90 -21.62 11.55 -3.47
CA ASN A 90 -21.50 11.47 -2.00
C ASN A 90 -21.36 10.03 -1.48
N ALA A 91 -21.10 9.04 -2.33
CA ALA A 91 -20.84 7.67 -1.91
C ALA A 91 -19.35 7.49 -1.56
N LYS A 92 -19.01 7.37 -0.28
CA LYS A 92 -17.62 7.08 0.13
C LYS A 92 -17.53 5.67 0.68
N VAL A 93 -16.68 4.86 0.07
CA VAL A 93 -16.39 3.50 0.51
C VAL A 93 -15.12 3.54 1.34
N VAL A 94 -15.20 3.06 2.58
CA VAL A 94 -14.09 3.05 3.53
C VAL A 94 -13.63 1.62 3.73
N PHE A 95 -12.36 1.38 3.45
CA PHE A 95 -11.66 0.13 3.70
C PHE A 95 -10.86 0.29 4.98
N THR A 96 -11.19 -0.50 5.99
CA THR A 96 -10.45 -0.56 7.26
C THR A 96 -9.56 -1.78 7.23
N ILE A 97 -8.25 -1.58 7.07
CA ILE A 97 -7.25 -2.62 6.86
C ILE A 97 -6.71 -3.05 8.22
N SER A 98 -6.90 -4.32 8.55
CA SER A 98 -6.40 -4.94 9.78
C SER A 98 -5.04 -5.62 9.56
N SER A 99 -4.74 -6.09 8.35
CA SER A 99 -3.48 -6.73 7.96
C SER A 99 -3.23 -6.59 6.46
N GLY A 100 -1.96 -6.65 6.03
CA GLY A 100 -1.54 -6.52 4.64
C GLY A 100 -1.74 -5.12 4.07
N SER A 101 -1.92 -5.02 2.75
CA SER A 101 -2.12 -3.74 2.06
C SER A 101 -3.09 -3.85 0.88
N ILE A 102 -3.69 -2.71 0.52
CA ILE A 102 -4.44 -2.52 -0.72
C ILE A 102 -3.56 -1.70 -1.67
N LEU A 103 -3.39 -2.17 -2.90
CA LEU A 103 -2.62 -1.53 -3.96
C LEU A 103 -3.50 -0.62 -4.79
N ASP A 104 -4.59 -1.16 -5.31
CA ASP A 104 -5.49 -0.47 -6.22
C ASP A 104 -6.94 -0.72 -5.81
N ILE A 105 -7.78 0.30 -5.95
CA ILE A 105 -9.23 0.20 -5.77
C ILE A 105 -9.87 0.78 -7.02
N GLY A 106 -10.91 0.14 -7.53
CA GLY A 106 -11.58 0.67 -8.70
C GLY A 106 -13.03 0.25 -8.80
N ASN A 107 -13.75 0.92 -9.70
CA ASN A 107 -15.14 0.62 -10.00
C ASN A 107 -15.27 0.18 -11.46
N VAL A 108 -16.08 -0.84 -11.69
CA VAL A 108 -16.47 -1.31 -13.01
C VAL A 108 -17.85 -0.77 -13.31
N VAL A 109 -17.96 -0.05 -14.43
CA VAL A 109 -19.21 0.45 -15.00
C VAL A 109 -19.55 -0.38 -16.22
N MET A 110 -20.74 -0.95 -16.21
CA MET A 110 -21.23 -1.82 -17.27
C MET A 110 -21.91 -1.00 -18.37
N TYR A 111 -21.78 -1.40 -19.65
CA TYR A 111 -22.64 -0.86 -20.72
C TYR A 111 -24.02 -1.53 -20.71
N ASP A 112 -24.02 -2.84 -20.50
CA ASP A 112 -25.17 -3.72 -20.32
C ASP A 112 -24.80 -4.84 -19.33
N GLU A 113 -25.74 -5.73 -19.03
CA GLU A 113 -25.57 -6.82 -18.07
C GLU A 113 -24.38 -7.76 -18.35
N ASP A 114 -23.90 -7.86 -19.59
CA ASP A 114 -22.83 -8.78 -19.99
C ASP A 114 -21.53 -8.07 -20.38
N THR A 115 -21.58 -6.77 -20.66
CA THR A 115 -20.49 -6.01 -21.28
C THR A 115 -19.93 -4.97 -20.33
N VAL A 116 -18.65 -5.15 -19.97
CA VAL A 116 -17.87 -4.13 -19.24
C VAL A 116 -17.64 -2.94 -20.15
N GLY A 117 -18.01 -1.74 -19.68
CA GLY A 117 -17.83 -0.51 -20.45
C GLY A 117 -16.61 0.30 -20.04
N GLN A 118 -16.53 0.65 -18.76
CA GLN A 118 -15.44 1.45 -18.23
C GLN A 118 -14.94 0.87 -16.92
N ILE A 119 -13.62 0.88 -16.74
CA ILE A 119 -12.98 0.54 -15.48
C ILE A 119 -12.23 1.77 -14.99
N GLY A 120 -12.69 2.34 -13.89
CA GLY A 120 -11.91 3.31 -13.13
C GLY A 120 -10.99 2.56 -12.18
N SER A 121 -9.69 2.85 -12.20
CA SER A 121 -8.73 2.34 -11.22
C SER A 121 -8.06 3.50 -10.49
N TRP A 122 -7.86 3.35 -9.19
CA TRP A 122 -7.24 4.31 -8.31
C TRP A 122 -6.11 3.62 -7.54
N SER A 123 -4.86 3.97 -7.85
CA SER A 123 -3.72 3.44 -7.11
C SER A 123 -3.57 4.13 -5.77
N VAL A 124 -3.54 3.35 -4.69
CA VAL A 124 -3.41 3.86 -3.32
C VAL A 124 -2.04 4.53 -3.14
N SER A 125 -1.01 4.01 -3.80
CA SER A 125 0.37 4.51 -3.69
C SER A 125 0.55 5.93 -4.24
N GLU A 126 -0.19 6.30 -5.28
CA GLU A 126 -0.13 7.62 -5.92
C GLU A 126 -0.80 8.72 -5.08
N HIS A 127 -1.65 8.33 -4.13
CA HIS A 127 -2.52 9.23 -3.39
C HIS A 127 -2.34 9.18 -1.87
N GLN A 128 -1.43 8.35 -1.37
CA GLN A 128 -0.79 8.63 -0.08
C GLN A 128 -0.01 9.94 -0.23
N THR A 129 -0.70 11.05 0.04
CA THR A 129 -0.01 12.32 0.33
C THR A 129 1.13 12.00 1.25
N ASN A 130 2.35 12.42 0.88
CA ASN A 130 3.57 12.35 1.67
C ASN A 130 3.30 12.83 3.11
N LYS A 131 2.68 11.99 3.95
CA LYS A 131 2.88 11.99 5.38
C LYS A 131 4.29 11.47 5.52
N ARG A 132 5.24 12.38 5.26
CA ARG A 132 6.60 12.28 5.77
C ARG A 132 6.45 11.70 7.16
N GLU A 133 7.05 10.53 7.35
CA GLU A 133 7.15 9.86 8.62
C GLU A 133 7.63 10.89 9.64
N VAL A 134 6.69 11.43 10.41
CA VAL A 134 7.04 11.96 11.71
C VAL A 134 7.39 10.69 12.47
N GLU A 135 8.68 10.49 12.72
CA GLU A 135 9.22 9.43 13.58
C GLU A 135 8.60 9.54 14.98
N GLU A 136 7.35 9.12 15.15
CA GLU A 136 6.81 8.83 16.47
C GLU A 136 7.33 7.44 16.86
N LYS A 137 8.39 7.44 17.66
CA LYS A 137 8.80 6.28 18.48
C LYS A 137 7.68 5.95 19.47
N LYS A 138 6.63 5.27 19.00
CA LYS A 138 5.65 4.58 19.85
C LYS A 138 5.71 3.08 19.57
N PRO A 139 5.53 2.23 20.59
CA PRO A 139 5.45 0.79 20.40
C PRO A 139 4.34 0.48 19.39
N ARG A 140 4.67 -0.28 18.34
CA ARG A 140 3.76 -0.67 17.25
C ARG A 140 2.58 -1.48 17.82
N SER A 141 1.46 -0.81 18.12
CA SER A 141 0.15 -1.47 18.10
C SER A 141 -0.25 -1.74 16.65
N ALA A 142 -0.88 -2.87 16.38
CA ALA A 142 -1.39 -3.24 15.05
C ALA A 142 -2.08 -2.03 14.41
N LYS A 143 -1.48 -1.51 13.34
CA LYS A 143 -1.87 -0.25 12.73
C LYS A 143 -3.09 -0.53 11.86
N THR A 144 -4.27 -0.16 12.32
CA THR A 144 -5.47 -0.17 11.49
C THR A 144 -5.37 1.01 10.53
N ASP A 145 -4.86 0.76 9.33
CA ASP A 145 -4.82 1.78 8.27
C ASP A 145 -6.20 1.83 7.59
N SER A 146 -6.65 3.02 7.19
CA SER A 146 -7.91 3.18 6.46
C SER A 146 -7.70 3.87 5.13
N VAL A 147 -8.44 3.41 4.13
CA VAL A 147 -8.42 3.94 2.77
C VAL A 147 -9.84 4.28 2.36
N THR A 148 -10.04 5.46 1.78
CA THR A 148 -11.35 5.90 1.29
C THR A 148 -11.35 6.01 -0.22
N TYR A 149 -12.33 5.40 -0.85
CA TYR A 149 -12.56 5.43 -2.30
C TYR A 149 -13.95 5.99 -2.60
N THR A 150 -14.09 6.71 -3.71
CA THR A 150 -15.37 7.33 -4.11
C THR A 150 -15.73 6.85 -5.52
N PRO A 151 -16.59 5.84 -5.67
CA PRO A 151 -17.09 5.41 -6.96
C PRO A 151 -18.03 6.50 -7.49
N LYS A 152 -17.57 7.27 -8.48
CA LYS A 152 -18.34 8.38 -9.05
C LYS A 152 -19.50 7.89 -9.89
N GLU A 153 -19.27 6.86 -10.71
CA GLU A 153 -20.22 6.36 -11.69
C GLU A 153 -20.83 5.04 -11.24
N TRP A 154 -22.16 4.97 -11.36
CA TRP A 154 -22.98 3.83 -10.96
C TRP A 154 -23.88 3.45 -12.13
N ASN A 155 -24.13 2.16 -12.29
CA ASN A 155 -25.13 1.67 -13.20
C ASN A 155 -26.53 1.87 -12.62
N TYR A 156 -27.48 2.20 -13.49
CA TYR A 156 -28.90 2.36 -13.16
C TYR A 156 -29.73 1.33 -13.92
N ASP A 157 -30.50 0.56 -13.17
CA ASP A 157 -31.51 -0.35 -13.70
C ASP A 157 -32.91 0.27 -13.60
N PRO A 158 -33.51 0.70 -14.73
CA PRO A 158 -34.83 1.35 -14.73
C PRO A 158 -35.96 0.42 -14.31
N ASP A 159 -35.84 -0.88 -14.58
CA ASP A 159 -36.92 -1.86 -14.34
C ASP A 159 -37.12 -2.08 -12.84
N THR A 160 -36.03 -2.25 -12.10
CA THR A 160 -36.05 -2.44 -10.65
C THR A 160 -35.89 -1.14 -9.87
N LYS A 161 -35.59 -0.03 -10.55
CA LYS A 161 -35.24 1.29 -9.96
C LYS A 161 -34.12 1.14 -8.94
N THR A 162 -33.03 0.58 -9.41
CA THR A 162 -31.87 0.22 -8.58
C THR A 162 -30.61 0.84 -9.14
N LEU A 163 -29.77 1.35 -8.26
CA LEU A 163 -28.41 1.75 -8.59
C LEU A 163 -27.43 0.70 -8.11
N TYR A 164 -26.42 0.40 -8.91
CA TYR A 164 -25.37 -0.51 -8.48
C TYR A 164 -24.00 -0.11 -8.99
N THR A 165 -22.97 -0.51 -8.26
CA THR A 165 -21.58 -0.38 -8.70
C THR A 165 -20.80 -1.60 -8.26
N ILE A 166 -19.86 -2.02 -9.10
CA ILE A 166 -19.01 -3.18 -8.85
C ILE A 166 -17.62 -2.65 -8.51
N ILE A 167 -17.13 -2.97 -7.32
CA ILE A 167 -15.82 -2.49 -6.85
C ILE A 167 -14.84 -3.66 -6.89
N PHE A 168 -13.67 -3.43 -7.47
CA PHE A 168 -12.55 -4.35 -7.33
C PHE A 168 -11.49 -3.76 -6.39
N VAL A 169 -10.83 -4.64 -5.65
CA VAL A 169 -9.76 -4.28 -4.72
C VAL A 169 -8.58 -5.20 -5.00
N LYS A 170 -7.49 -4.62 -5.50
CA LYS A 170 -6.22 -5.32 -5.68
C LYS A 170 -5.39 -5.19 -4.43
N THR A 171 -5.02 -6.31 -3.84
CA THR A 171 -4.26 -6.36 -2.58
C THR A 171 -2.76 -6.51 -2.83
N GLY A 172 -1.94 -6.26 -1.80
CA GLY A 172 -0.48 -6.32 -1.88
C GLY A 172 0.09 -7.63 -2.41
N ASN A 173 -0.60 -8.74 -2.14
CA ASN A 173 -0.18 -10.07 -2.58
C ASN A 173 -0.66 -10.40 -4.03
N ASN A 174 -1.14 -9.40 -4.77
CA ASN A 174 -1.72 -9.50 -6.11
C ASN A 174 -2.99 -10.36 -6.20
N SER A 175 -3.71 -10.56 -5.09
CA SER A 175 -5.07 -11.07 -5.15
C SER A 175 -6.08 -9.95 -5.35
N SER A 176 -7.14 -10.23 -6.09
CA SER A 176 -8.22 -9.29 -6.39
C SER A 176 -9.52 -9.76 -5.77
N ASP A 177 -10.11 -8.91 -4.94
CA ASP A 177 -11.46 -9.09 -4.43
C ASP A 177 -12.46 -8.27 -5.25
N THR A 178 -13.71 -8.73 -5.32
CA THR A 178 -14.77 -8.01 -6.03
C THR A 178 -16.02 -7.93 -5.19
N TRP A 179 -16.59 -6.73 -5.10
CA TRP A 179 -17.75 -6.39 -4.29
C TRP A 179 -18.84 -5.79 -5.16
N LEU A 180 -20.11 -6.05 -4.82
CA LEU A 180 -21.27 -5.43 -5.42
C LEU A 180 -21.96 -4.55 -4.39
N LEU A 181 -22.15 -3.28 -4.72
CA LEU A 181 -22.93 -2.34 -3.93
C LEU A 181 -24.24 -2.07 -4.66
N VAL A 182 -25.37 -2.20 -3.97
CA VAL A 182 -26.70 -2.01 -4.52
C VAL A 182 -27.46 -1.00 -3.67
N LEU A 183 -27.92 0.09 -4.27
CA LEU A 183 -28.71 1.14 -3.65
C LEU A 183 -30.12 1.14 -4.27
N ASP A 184 -31.13 0.89 -3.46
CA ASP A 184 -32.52 0.92 -3.92
C ASP A 184 -33.17 2.32 -3.80
N ARG A 185 -34.38 2.47 -4.34
CA ARG A 185 -35.16 3.71 -4.28
C ARG A 185 -35.52 4.17 -2.85
N LYS A 186 -35.45 3.29 -1.86
CA LYS A 186 -35.67 3.61 -0.44
C LYS A 186 -34.40 4.15 0.23
N ASN A 187 -33.30 4.26 -0.52
CA ASN A 187 -31.96 4.55 -0.02
C ASN A 187 -31.42 3.43 0.89
N ASP A 188 -31.89 2.20 0.71
CA ASP A 188 -31.29 1.03 1.34
C ASP A 188 -30.08 0.58 0.52
N LEU A 189 -28.93 0.51 1.18
CA LEU A 189 -27.65 0.23 0.56
C LEU A 189 -27.13 -1.11 1.05
N LYS A 190 -27.05 -2.06 0.13
CA LYS A 190 -26.62 -3.43 0.40
C LYS A 190 -25.25 -3.68 -0.22
N ILE A 191 -24.42 -4.38 0.55
CA ILE A 191 -23.05 -4.73 0.17
C ILE A 191 -22.98 -6.25 0.05
N TYR A 192 -22.54 -6.74 -1.10
CA TYR A 192 -22.38 -8.16 -1.39
C TYR A 192 -20.92 -8.45 -1.71
N GLY A 193 -20.33 -9.42 -1.00
CA GLY A 193 -18.99 -9.93 -1.26
C GLY A 193 -19.00 -11.28 -2.00
N TYR A 194 -17.82 -11.86 -2.15
CA TYR A 194 -17.57 -13.13 -2.87
C TYR A 194 -18.53 -14.28 -2.50
N ASP A 195 -18.80 -14.47 -1.20
CA ASP A 195 -19.59 -15.59 -0.69
C ASP A 195 -21.11 -15.43 -0.92
N ALA A 196 -21.56 -14.25 -1.36
CA ALA A 196 -22.97 -13.90 -1.31
C ALA A 196 -23.78 -14.31 -2.54
N LEU A 197 -23.17 -14.91 -3.58
CA LEU A 197 -23.77 -14.94 -4.93
C LEU A 197 -23.79 -16.34 -5.61
N PRO A 198 -24.55 -17.32 -5.09
CA PRO A 198 -24.85 -18.56 -5.83
C PRO A 198 -25.46 -18.27 -7.22
N ALA A 199 -25.13 -19.10 -8.22
CA ALA A 199 -25.63 -18.95 -9.60
C ALA A 199 -27.18 -18.87 -9.67
N ASN A 200 -27.87 -19.59 -8.78
CA ASN A 200 -29.33 -19.71 -8.75
C ASN A 200 -29.99 -18.94 -7.59
N GLN A 201 -29.33 -17.94 -7.02
CA GLN A 201 -29.93 -17.16 -5.95
C GLN A 201 -31.08 -16.30 -6.48
N GLN A 202 -32.25 -16.45 -5.87
CA GLN A 202 -33.37 -15.54 -6.10
C GLN A 202 -33.05 -14.20 -5.43
N THR A 203 -33.03 -13.14 -6.23
CA THR A 203 -32.67 -11.78 -5.80
C THR A 203 -33.64 -10.78 -6.38
N ASP A 204 -33.88 -9.69 -5.65
CA ASP A 204 -34.68 -8.56 -6.13
C ASP A 204 -33.90 -7.71 -7.17
N TYR A 205 -32.60 -8.01 -7.36
CA TYR A 205 -31.68 -7.24 -8.21
C TYR A 205 -31.00 -8.13 -9.28
N PRO A 206 -31.77 -8.81 -10.16
CA PRO A 206 -31.22 -9.80 -11.09
C PRO A 206 -30.14 -9.22 -12.00
N ARG A 207 -30.38 -8.04 -12.58
CA ARG A 207 -29.44 -7.38 -13.49
C ARG A 207 -28.12 -7.00 -12.82
N ALA A 208 -28.17 -6.45 -11.61
CA ALA A 208 -26.96 -6.10 -10.85
C ALA A 208 -26.09 -7.33 -10.55
N PHE A 209 -26.73 -8.48 -10.29
CA PHE A 209 -26.04 -9.73 -9.99
C PHE A 209 -25.43 -10.37 -11.25
N GLU A 210 -26.13 -10.27 -12.39
CA GLU A 210 -25.62 -10.70 -13.69
C GLU A 210 -24.40 -9.86 -14.11
N SER A 211 -24.54 -8.53 -14.05
CA SER A 211 -23.45 -7.56 -14.23
C SER A 211 -22.24 -7.87 -13.36
N TYR A 212 -22.44 -8.19 -12.08
CA TYR A 212 -21.35 -8.56 -11.18
C TYR A 212 -20.61 -9.82 -11.66
N ARG A 213 -21.33 -10.84 -12.12
CA ARG A 213 -20.72 -12.08 -12.62
C ARG A 213 -19.93 -11.83 -13.91
N ALA A 214 -20.49 -11.06 -14.83
CA ALA A 214 -19.83 -10.67 -16.07
C ALA A 214 -18.56 -9.86 -15.80
N ALA A 215 -18.65 -8.83 -14.95
CA ALA A 215 -17.50 -8.03 -14.53
C ALA A 215 -16.43 -8.88 -13.85
N ARG A 216 -16.81 -9.79 -12.93
CA ARG A 216 -15.87 -10.69 -12.28
C ARG A 216 -15.14 -11.57 -13.29
N ARG A 217 -15.87 -12.20 -14.24
CA ARG A 217 -15.26 -13.01 -15.29
C ARG A 217 -14.25 -12.19 -16.08
N PHE A 218 -14.63 -10.98 -16.48
CA PHE A 218 -13.75 -10.06 -17.20
C PHE A 218 -12.49 -9.72 -16.40
N LEU A 219 -12.62 -9.35 -15.11
CA LEU A 219 -11.49 -8.99 -14.26
C LEU A 219 -10.50 -10.16 -14.10
N VAL A 220 -11.02 -11.38 -13.90
CA VAL A 220 -10.21 -12.60 -13.79
C VAL A 220 -9.49 -12.92 -15.11
N GLU A 221 -10.20 -12.89 -16.24
CA GLU A 221 -9.64 -13.16 -17.57
C GLU A 221 -8.53 -12.18 -17.96
N ASN A 222 -8.62 -10.93 -17.47
CA ASN A 222 -7.65 -9.87 -17.76
C ASN A 222 -6.61 -9.67 -16.63
N ASN A 223 -6.62 -10.51 -15.59
CA ASN A 223 -5.69 -10.45 -14.46
C ASN A 223 -5.64 -9.06 -13.78
N ILE A 224 -6.82 -8.43 -13.64
CA ILE A 224 -6.99 -7.12 -13.01
C ILE A 224 -7.10 -7.28 -11.50
#